data_AF-A0A6G3DC07-F1
#
_entry.id   AF-A0A6G3DC07-F1
#
_cell.length_a   1.000
_cell.length_b   1.000
_cell.length_c   1.000
_cell.angle_alpha   90.00
_cell.angle_beta   90.00
_cell.angle_gamma   90.00
#
_symmetry.space_group_name_H-M   'P 1'
#
loop_
_entity.id
_entity.type
_entity.pdbx_description
1 polymer ?
#
loop_
_entity_poly.entity_id
_entity_poly.type
_entity_poly.pdbx_seq_one_letter_code
_entity_poly.pdbx_strand_id
1 'polypeptide(L)'
;MLPLGWSLPFRGKERLDRVTDHLGGERELLEWLDRHPGLPRLTARLLALTGNLERFSADPAVIGALRSSGAGAAPPAQLKAVLPPALGDETLSDLGYHLDKLLFERHVQEAKQFALATTEWLRTAAGQSADVPSGVGEMRDVMDHLHKDISEAEADARTGQA
;
A
#
# COMPACT_ATOMS: atom_id res chain seq x y z
N MET A 1 3.04 14.34 -1.70
CA MET A 1 1.92 14.85 -0.87
C MET A 1 1.23 13.67 -0.22
N LEU A 2 1.19 13.60 1.11
CA LEU A 2 0.64 12.45 1.83
C LEU A 2 -0.91 12.38 1.77
N PRO A 3 -1.50 11.17 1.69
CA PRO A 3 -2.96 10.94 1.76
C PRO A 3 -3.61 11.50 3.04
N LEU A 4 -2.87 11.48 4.15
CA LEU A 4 -3.31 12.10 5.41
C LEU A 4 -3.60 13.60 5.25
N GLY A 5 -2.83 14.31 4.41
CA GLY A 5 -3.02 15.73 4.14
C GLY A 5 -4.32 16.02 3.40
N TRP A 6 -4.86 15.07 2.64
CA TRP A 6 -6.06 15.27 1.83
C TRP A 6 -7.32 15.47 2.67
N SER A 7 -7.41 14.81 3.83
CA SER A 7 -8.59 14.86 4.72
C SER A 7 -8.54 15.96 5.79
N LEU A 8 -7.46 16.74 5.86
CA LEU A 8 -7.28 17.74 6.90
C LEU A 8 -7.92 19.09 6.53
N PRO A 9 -8.53 19.81 7.49
CA PRO A 9 -8.90 21.21 7.29
C PRO A 9 -7.64 22.05 7.03
N PHE A 10 -7.79 23.25 6.46
CA PHE A 10 -6.66 24.14 6.10
C PHE A 10 -5.61 24.27 7.22
N ARG A 11 -6.05 24.51 8.46
CA ARG A 11 -5.16 24.59 9.64
C ARG A 11 -4.44 23.27 9.95
N GLY A 12 -5.06 22.14 9.66
CA GLY A 12 -4.45 20.82 9.78
C GLY A 12 -3.36 20.61 8.72
N LYS A 13 -3.62 21.04 7.47
CA LYS A 13 -2.63 21.04 6.39
C LYS A 13 -1.41 21.89 6.74
N GLU A 14 -1.61 23.15 7.16
CA GLU A 14 -0.51 24.02 7.60
C GLU A 14 0.34 23.41 8.72
N ARG A 15 -0.28 22.68 9.65
CA ARG A 15 0.43 22.01 10.74
C ARG A 15 1.22 20.80 10.23
N LEU A 16 0.61 20.00 9.36
CA LEU A 16 1.29 18.85 8.75
C LEU A 16 2.49 19.32 7.92
N ASP A 17 2.34 20.39 7.14
CA ASP A 17 3.43 20.97 6.35
C ASP A 17 4.59 21.41 7.26
N ARG A 18 4.31 22.15 8.34
CA ARG A 18 5.35 22.56 9.30
C ARG A 18 6.07 21.37 9.96
N VAL A 19 5.34 20.31 10.30
CA VAL A 19 5.93 19.10 10.89
C VAL A 19 6.80 18.40 9.84
N THR A 20 6.32 18.30 8.60
CA THR A 20 7.05 17.69 7.49
C THR A 20 8.36 18.45 7.23
N ASP A 21 8.30 19.78 7.13
CA ASP A 21 9.47 20.64 6.95
C ASP A 21 10.46 20.52 8.11
N HIS A 22 9.95 20.47 9.35
CA HIS A 22 10.79 20.33 10.54
C HIS A 22 11.53 18.98 10.59
N LEU A 23 10.88 17.91 10.12
CA LEU A 23 11.48 16.58 10.07
C LEU A 23 12.47 16.43 8.90
N GLY A 24 12.41 17.31 7.90
CA GLY A 24 13.31 17.32 6.74
C GLY A 24 12.68 16.85 5.43
N GLY A 25 11.36 16.61 5.41
CA GLY A 25 10.62 16.19 4.23
C GLY A 25 9.67 15.01 4.48
N GLU A 26 8.99 14.59 3.41
CA GLU A 26 8.01 13.49 3.47
C GLU A 26 8.67 12.15 3.84
N ARG A 27 9.90 11.91 3.37
CA ARG A 27 10.66 10.69 3.68
C ARG A 27 10.96 10.60 5.16
N GLU A 28 11.49 11.67 5.74
CA GLU A 28 11.85 11.75 7.16
C GLU A 28 10.61 11.69 8.05
N LEU A 29 9.47 12.21 7.59
CA LEU A 29 8.19 12.02 8.24
C LEU A 29 7.75 10.55 8.25
N LEU A 30 7.85 9.83 7.13
CA LEU A 30 7.55 8.39 7.10
C LEU A 30 8.47 7.58 8.00
N GLU A 31 9.77 7.87 7.99
CA GLU A 31 10.72 7.23 8.90
C GLU A 31 10.41 7.54 10.37
N TRP A 32 9.99 8.77 10.67
CA TRP A 32 9.58 9.14 12.02
C TRP A 32 8.33 8.35 12.43
N LEU A 33 7.30 8.30 11.59
CA LEU A 33 6.07 7.52 11.84
C LEU A 33 6.38 6.04 12.08
N ASP A 34 7.29 5.47 11.30
CA ASP A 34 7.67 4.06 11.38
C ASP A 34 8.30 3.66 12.72
N ARG A 35 9.02 4.58 13.35
CA ARG A 35 9.63 4.38 14.67
C ARG A 35 8.61 4.33 15.81
N HIS A 36 7.39 4.81 15.60
CA HIS A 36 6.35 4.86 16.64
C HIS A 36 5.34 3.70 16.48
N PRO A 37 5.17 2.83 17.49
CA PRO A 37 4.24 1.70 17.41
C PRO A 37 2.79 2.18 17.27
N GLY A 38 1.91 1.27 16.86
CA GLY A 38 0.49 1.57 16.68
C GLY A 38 0.16 2.10 15.28
N LEU A 39 -0.83 3.00 15.24
CA LEU A 39 -1.31 3.64 14.01
C LEU A 39 -0.22 4.38 13.20
N PRO A 40 0.76 5.09 13.80
CA PRO A 40 1.83 5.75 13.05
C PRO A 40 2.63 4.77 12.17
N ARG A 41 3.12 3.67 12.76
CA ARG A 41 3.85 2.63 12.02
C ARG A 41 2.98 2.02 10.94
N LEU A 42 1.74 1.63 11.25
CA LEU A 42 0.86 1.07 10.23
C LEU A 42 0.68 2.05 9.06
N THR A 43 0.46 3.33 9.36
CA THR A 43 0.31 4.36 8.32
C THR A 43 1.56 4.46 7.44
N ALA A 44 2.75 4.46 8.04
CA ALA A 44 4.01 4.46 7.28
C ALA A 44 4.11 3.25 6.34
N ARG A 45 3.74 2.04 6.81
CA ARG A 45 3.78 0.81 6.00
C ARG A 45 2.75 0.79 4.87
N LEU A 46 1.54 1.31 5.11
CA LEU A 46 0.51 1.42 4.07
C LEU A 46 0.92 2.43 2.99
N LEU A 47 1.55 3.55 3.37
CA LEU A 47 2.08 4.54 2.43
C LEU A 47 3.31 4.04 1.66
N ALA A 48 4.13 3.21 2.30
CA ALA A 48 5.20 2.50 1.59
C ALA A 48 4.64 1.54 0.54
N LEU A 49 3.54 0.85 0.84
CA LEU A 49 2.86 -0.01 -0.13
C LEU A 49 2.32 0.80 -1.32
N THR A 50 1.63 1.92 -1.11
CA THR A 50 1.13 2.74 -2.22
C THR A 50 2.25 3.27 -3.11
N GLY A 51 3.36 3.73 -2.51
CA GLY A 51 4.54 4.14 -3.27
C GLY A 51 5.17 3.01 -4.10
N ASN A 52 5.20 1.78 -3.56
CA ASN A 52 5.71 0.63 -4.31
C ASN A 52 4.75 0.20 -5.43
N LEU A 53 3.43 0.24 -5.20
CA LEU A 53 2.44 -0.06 -6.25
C LEU A 53 2.56 0.91 -7.43
N GLU A 54 2.74 2.20 -7.15
CA GLU A 54 2.96 3.21 -8.20
C GLU A 54 4.31 3.02 -8.91
N ARG A 55 5.36 2.64 -8.19
CA ARG A 55 6.65 2.32 -8.81
C ARG A 55 6.54 1.12 -9.76
N PHE A 56 5.86 0.06 -9.33
CA PHE A 56 5.72 -1.15 -10.13
C PHE A 56 4.69 -1.02 -11.25
N SER A 57 3.70 -0.12 -11.13
CA SER A 57 2.76 0.17 -12.24
C SER A 57 3.48 0.74 -13.46
N ALA A 58 4.57 1.47 -13.23
CA ALA A 58 5.42 2.03 -14.29
C ALA A 58 6.35 1.01 -14.97
N ASP A 59 6.40 -0.26 -14.52
CA ASP A 59 7.23 -1.31 -15.11
C ASP A 59 6.39 -2.27 -15.99
N PRO A 60 6.50 -2.18 -17.34
CA PRO A 60 5.76 -3.06 -18.25
C PRO A 60 6.11 -4.54 -18.08
N ALA A 61 7.31 -4.88 -17.62
CA ALA A 61 7.70 -6.27 -17.39
C ALA A 61 6.92 -6.88 -16.22
N VAL A 62 6.70 -6.08 -15.16
CA VAL A 62 5.86 -6.49 -14.02
C VAL A 62 4.41 -6.70 -14.47
N ILE A 63 3.82 -5.74 -15.19
CA ILE A 63 2.44 -5.85 -15.66
C ILE A 63 2.27 -7.04 -16.63
N GLY A 64 3.22 -7.23 -17.55
CA GLY A 64 3.22 -8.38 -18.47
C GLY A 64 3.27 -9.72 -17.74
N ALA A 65 4.12 -9.84 -16.71
CA ALA A 65 4.21 -11.04 -15.89
C ALA A 65 2.94 -11.31 -15.09
N LEU A 66 2.33 -10.28 -14.49
CA LEU A 66 1.06 -10.40 -13.79
C LEU A 66 -0.06 -10.87 -14.72
N ARG A 67 -0.12 -10.36 -15.95
CA ARG A 67 -1.10 -10.79 -16.96
C ARG A 67 -0.92 -12.27 -17.33
N SER A 68 0.33 -12.70 -17.53
CA SER A 68 0.66 -14.09 -17.86
C SER A 68 0.42 -15.08 -16.72
N SER A 69 0.45 -14.63 -15.46
CA SER A 69 0.20 -15.47 -14.28
C SER A 69 -1.27 -15.94 -14.14
N GLY A 70 -2.20 -15.29 -14.86
CA GLY A 70 -3.64 -15.57 -14.70
C GLY A 70 -4.25 -15.03 -13.40
N ALA A 71 -3.50 -14.22 -12.64
CA ALA A 71 -3.90 -13.71 -11.32
C ALA A 71 -5.19 -12.86 -11.31
N GLY A 72 -5.65 -12.37 -12.46
CA GLY A 72 -6.93 -11.65 -12.61
C GLY A 72 -8.17 -12.55 -12.68
N ALA A 73 -8.02 -13.86 -12.91
CA ALA A 73 -9.16 -14.75 -13.17
C ALA A 73 -10.01 -15.06 -11.91
N ALA A 74 -9.40 -15.03 -10.73
CA ALA A 74 -10.08 -15.30 -9.45
C ALA A 74 -9.50 -14.42 -8.32
N PRO A 75 -9.82 -13.12 -8.32
CA PRO A 75 -9.26 -12.22 -7.32
C PRO A 75 -9.75 -12.55 -5.90
N PRO A 76 -8.91 -12.33 -4.87
CA PRO A 76 -9.34 -12.39 -3.47
C PRO A 76 -10.57 -11.52 -3.21
N ALA A 77 -11.41 -11.91 -2.25
CA ALA A 77 -12.67 -11.21 -1.97
C ALA A 77 -12.48 -9.71 -1.68
N GLN A 78 -11.41 -9.37 -0.96
CA GLN A 78 -11.03 -8.01 -0.60
C GLN A 78 -10.66 -7.16 -1.82
N LEU A 79 -10.21 -7.79 -2.91
CA LEU A 79 -9.74 -7.11 -4.12
C LEU A 79 -10.78 -7.11 -5.24
N LYS A 80 -11.87 -7.88 -5.13
CA LYS A 80 -12.91 -8.03 -6.18
C LYS A 80 -13.52 -6.72 -6.67
N ALA A 81 -13.61 -5.73 -5.79
CA ALA A 81 -14.20 -4.43 -6.12
C ALA A 81 -13.25 -3.52 -6.94
N VAL A 82 -11.96 -3.87 -6.98
CA VAL A 82 -10.89 -3.05 -7.59
C VAL A 82 -10.24 -3.78 -8.77
N LEU A 83 -10.02 -5.09 -8.66
CA LEU A 83 -9.36 -5.87 -9.70
C LEU A 83 -10.31 -6.15 -10.87
N PRO A 84 -9.99 -5.69 -12.08
CA PRO A 84 -10.73 -6.08 -13.27
C PRO A 84 -10.46 -7.56 -13.62
N PRO A 85 -11.36 -8.21 -14.39
CA PRO A 85 -11.14 -9.57 -14.87
C PRO A 85 -9.89 -9.73 -15.74
N ALA A 86 -9.46 -8.65 -16.40
CA ALA A 86 -8.24 -8.59 -17.21
C ALA A 86 -7.31 -7.52 -16.66
N LEU A 87 -6.10 -7.91 -16.25
CA LEU A 87 -5.12 -7.00 -15.67
C LEU A 87 -4.48 -6.10 -16.75
N GLY A 88 -4.40 -4.82 -16.44
CA GLY A 88 -3.90 -3.75 -17.30
C GLY A 88 -2.88 -2.87 -16.60
N ASP A 89 -2.39 -1.88 -17.33
CA ASP A 89 -1.32 -0.99 -16.85
C ASP A 89 -1.78 -0.15 -15.64
N GLU A 90 -3.09 0.10 -15.53
CA GLU A 90 -3.70 0.83 -14.41
C GLU A 90 -3.91 -0.04 -13.15
N THR A 91 -3.81 -1.37 -13.25
CA THR A 91 -4.20 -2.28 -12.16
C THR A 91 -3.48 -2.01 -10.85
N LEU A 92 -2.17 -1.78 -10.88
CA LEU A 92 -1.41 -1.52 -9.65
C LEU A 92 -1.68 -0.12 -9.08
N SER A 93 -1.81 0.89 -9.95
CA SER A 93 -2.18 2.24 -9.54
C SER A 93 -3.62 2.30 -8.99
N ASP A 94 -4.56 1.51 -9.51
CA ASP A 94 -5.93 1.40 -8.99
C ASP A 94 -5.96 0.80 -7.59
N LEU A 95 -5.12 -0.21 -7.32
CA LEU A 95 -4.95 -0.75 -5.96
C LEU A 95 -4.37 0.30 -5.02
N GLY A 96 -3.37 1.07 -5.47
CA GLY A 96 -2.79 2.17 -4.71
C GLY A 96 -3.82 3.25 -4.39
N TYR A 97 -4.59 3.68 -5.39
CA TYR A 97 -5.66 4.66 -5.25
C TYR A 97 -6.76 4.19 -4.30
N HIS A 98 -7.18 2.92 -4.38
CA HIS A 98 -8.18 2.38 -3.47
C HIS A 98 -7.68 2.37 -2.02
N LEU A 99 -6.41 2.01 -1.80
CA LEU A 99 -5.80 2.06 -0.48
C LEU A 99 -5.74 3.50 0.06
N ASP A 100 -5.34 4.47 -0.77
CA ASP A 100 -5.36 5.89 -0.41
C ASP A 100 -6.77 6.37 -0.05
N LYS A 101 -7.79 5.91 -0.78
CA LYS A 101 -9.20 6.21 -0.47
C LYS A 101 -9.60 5.68 0.90
N LEU A 102 -9.27 4.43 1.24
CA LEU A 102 -9.56 3.85 2.55
C LEU A 102 -8.86 4.62 3.69
N LEU A 103 -7.62 5.07 3.45
CA LEU A 103 -6.89 5.92 4.41
C LEU A 103 -7.55 7.29 4.56
N PHE A 104 -7.97 7.91 3.46
CA PHE A 104 -8.69 9.18 3.45
C PHE A 104 -10.02 9.10 4.22
N GLU A 105 -10.77 8.02 4.02
CA GLU A 105 -12.05 7.75 4.71
C GLU A 105 -11.87 7.27 6.16
N ARG A 106 -10.62 7.15 6.64
CA ARG A 106 -10.25 6.68 7.99
C ARG A 106 -10.67 5.24 8.29
N HIS A 107 -10.84 4.41 7.27
CA HIS A 107 -11.16 2.99 7.40
C HIS A 107 -9.87 2.17 7.59
N VAL A 108 -9.12 2.47 8.65
CA VAL A 108 -7.75 1.93 8.86
C VAL A 108 -7.72 0.40 8.87
N GLN A 109 -8.71 -0.25 9.48
CA GLN A 109 -8.76 -1.72 9.52
C GLN A 109 -9.04 -2.32 8.15
N GLU A 110 -9.95 -1.71 7.37
CA GLU A 110 -10.21 -2.13 5.98
C GLU A 110 -8.98 -1.91 5.11
N ALA A 111 -8.29 -0.77 5.27
CA ALA A 111 -7.02 -0.48 4.59
C ALA A 111 -5.95 -1.55 4.90
N LYS A 112 -5.82 -1.96 6.18
CA LYS A 112 -4.92 -3.05 6.58
C LYS A 112 -5.29 -4.37 5.90
N GLN A 113 -6.56 -4.77 5.96
CA GLN A 113 -7.01 -6.03 5.34
C GLN A 113 -6.83 -6.03 3.82
N PHE A 114 -7.13 -4.91 3.18
CA PHE A 114 -6.91 -4.70 1.75
C PHE A 114 -5.42 -4.83 1.40
N ALA A 115 -4.55 -4.13 2.12
CA ALA A 115 -3.10 -4.18 1.91
C ALA A 115 -2.50 -5.59 2.09
N LEU A 116 -2.95 -6.34 3.10
CA LEU A 116 -2.54 -7.74 3.28
C LEU A 116 -2.99 -8.62 2.11
N ALA A 117 -4.22 -8.44 1.62
CA ALA A 117 -4.70 -9.16 0.45
C ALA A 117 -3.93 -8.78 -0.82
N THR A 118 -3.60 -7.50 -1.00
CA THR A 118 -2.82 -6.99 -2.14
C THR A 118 -1.41 -7.59 -2.16
N THR A 119 -0.70 -7.52 -1.04
CA THR A 119 0.68 -8.05 -0.93
C THR A 119 0.71 -9.57 -1.16
N GLU A 120 -0.24 -10.31 -0.58
CA GLU A 120 -0.35 -11.77 -0.78
C GLU A 120 -0.65 -12.14 -2.24
N TRP A 121 -1.58 -11.40 -2.86
CA TRP A 121 -1.96 -11.61 -4.25
C TRP A 121 -0.78 -11.37 -5.20
N LEU A 122 -0.06 -10.26 -5.03
CA LEU A 122 1.11 -9.93 -5.85
C LEU A 122 2.24 -10.93 -5.69
N ARG A 123 2.50 -11.38 -4.45
CA ARG A 123 3.48 -12.42 -4.17
C ARG A 123 3.14 -13.73 -4.90
N THR A 124 1.89 -14.15 -4.79
CA THR A 124 1.40 -15.38 -5.43
C THR A 124 1.49 -15.28 -6.94
N ALA A 125 1.06 -14.15 -7.52
CA ALA A 125 1.12 -13.89 -8.95
C ALA A 125 2.57 -13.90 -9.48
N ALA A 126 3.50 -13.29 -8.74
CA ALA A 126 4.92 -13.30 -9.08
C ALA A 126 5.51 -14.72 -9.07
N GLY A 127 5.10 -15.57 -8.12
CA GLY A 127 5.55 -16.97 -8.05
C GLY A 127 4.99 -17.88 -9.15
N GLN A 128 3.91 -17.47 -9.82
CA GLN A 128 3.26 -18.22 -10.90
C GLN A 128 3.74 -17.82 -12.30
N SER A 129 4.58 -16.78 -12.42
CA SER A 129 5.11 -16.36 -13.71
C SER A 129 6.15 -17.37 -14.23
N ALA A 130 5.96 -17.84 -15.47
CA ALA A 130 6.81 -18.85 -16.08
C ALA A 130 8.23 -18.34 -16.42
N ASP A 131 8.37 -17.03 -16.58
CA ASP A 131 9.64 -16.34 -16.78
C ASP A 131 9.66 -15.19 -15.75
N VAL A 132 10.74 -15.06 -14.97
CA VAL A 132 10.81 -14.09 -13.88
C VAL A 132 11.79 -12.98 -14.27
N PRO A 133 11.31 -11.90 -14.92
CA PRO A 133 12.07 -10.68 -15.04
C PRO A 133 12.58 -10.22 -13.67
N SER A 134 13.75 -9.57 -13.65
CA SER A 134 14.37 -9.07 -12.42
C SER A 134 13.43 -8.18 -11.59
N GLY A 135 12.61 -7.34 -12.25
CA GLY A 135 11.58 -6.51 -11.58
C GLY A 135 10.47 -7.31 -10.88
N VAL A 136 10.13 -8.51 -11.37
CA VAL A 136 9.13 -9.40 -10.74
C VAL A 136 9.70 -10.06 -9.49
N GLY A 137 10.99 -10.44 -9.52
CA GLY A 137 11.70 -10.93 -8.35
C GLY A 137 11.78 -9.87 -7.25
N GLU A 138 12.17 -8.64 -7.60
CA GLU A 138 12.17 -7.51 -6.67
C GLU A 138 10.78 -7.24 -6.09
N MET A 139 9.74 -7.19 -6.93
CA MET A 139 8.36 -6.99 -6.47
C MET A 139 7.96 -8.07 -5.47
N ARG A 140 8.23 -9.34 -5.75
CA ARG A 140 7.88 -10.44 -4.83
C ARG A 140 8.54 -10.23 -3.46
N ASP A 141 9.84 -9.97 -3.43
CA ASP A 141 10.59 -9.84 -2.20
C ASP A 141 10.14 -8.59 -1.40
N VAL A 142 9.83 -7.48 -2.09
CA VAL A 142 9.25 -6.28 -1.47
C VAL A 142 7.86 -6.56 -0.90
N MET A 143 7.00 -7.29 -1.62
CA MET A 143 5.65 -7.64 -1.13
C MET A 143 5.71 -8.59 0.06
N ASP A 144 6.66 -9.53 0.09
CA ASP A 144 6.90 -10.40 1.25
C ASP A 144 7.28 -9.59 2.50
N HIS A 145 8.21 -8.63 2.36
CA HIS A 145 8.60 -7.75 3.45
C HIS A 145 7.44 -6.87 3.94
N LEU A 146 6.74 -6.21 3.02
CA LEU A 146 5.60 -5.35 3.36
C LEU A 146 4.45 -6.13 4.00
N HIS A 147 4.16 -7.35 3.51
CA HIS A 147 3.13 -8.19 4.11
C HIS A 147 3.43 -8.46 5.58
N LYS A 148 4.67 -8.87 5.88
CA LYS A 148 5.13 -9.11 7.24
C LYS A 148 5.00 -7.85 8.09
N ASP A 149 5.55 -6.73 7.63
CA ASP A 149 5.55 -5.48 8.38
C ASP A 149 4.13 -4.96 8.66
N ILE A 150 3.21 -5.08 7.71
CA ILE A 150 1.80 -4.68 7.86
C ILE A 150 1.07 -5.63 8.81
N SER A 151 1.37 -6.94 8.75
CA SER A 151 0.75 -7.93 9.63
C SER A 151 1.11 -7.67 11.10
N GLU A 152 2.40 -7.39 11.35
CA GLU A 152 3.00 -7.11 12.66
C GLU A 152 2.69 -5.70 13.16
N ALA A 153 2.36 -4.76 12.27
CA ALA A 153 1.90 -3.44 12.67
C ALA A 153 0.52 -3.53 13.34
N GLU A 154 0.49 -3.34 14.65
CA GLU A 154 -0.75 -3.19 15.40
C GLU A 154 -1.39 -1.85 15.04
N ALA A 155 -2.57 -1.86 14.44
CA ALA A 155 -3.45 -0.70 14.54
C ALA A 155 -4.04 -0.76 15.94
N ASP A 156 -3.48 0.00 16.88
CA ASP A 156 -4.02 0.10 18.23
C ASP A 156 -5.54 0.36 18.16
N ALA A 157 -6.32 -0.65 18.54
CA ALA A 157 -7.75 -0.59 18.71
C ALA A 157 -8.05 -0.88 20.17
N ARG A 158 -7.74 0.08 21.06
CA ARG A 158 -8.28 0.06 22.42
C ARG A 158 -8.41 1.47 23.04
N THR A 159 -9.67 1.81 23.29
CA THR A 159 -10.21 2.57 24.44
C THR A 159 -9.92 4.06 24.58
N GLY A 160 -10.68 4.87 23.83
CA GLY A 160 -11.20 6.15 24.32
C GLY A 160 -12.50 5.94 25.10
N GLN A 161 -12.43 5.27 26.25
CA GLN A 161 -13.43 5.33 27.33
C GLN A 161 -12.84 4.63 28.57
N ALA A 162 -12.28 5.43 29.47
CA ALA A 162 -12.13 5.16 30.90
C ALA A 162 -12.25 6.51 31.63
#